data_AF-A0A9E1M764-F1
#
_entry.id   AF-A0A9E1M764-F1
#
_cell.length_a   1.000
_cell.length_b   1.000
_cell.length_c   1.000
_cell.angle_alpha   90.00
_cell.angle_beta   90.00
_cell.angle_gamma   90.00
#
_symmetry.space_group_name_H-M   'P 1'
#
loop_
_entity.id
_entity.type
_entity.pdbx_description
1 polymer ?
#
loop_
_entity_poly.entity_id
_entity_poly.type
_entity_poly.pdbx_seq_one_letter_code
_entity_poly.pdbx_strand_id
1 'polypeptide(L)' 'MDYSGCAREVFIAKALDEIHKSSAGIPRMVNRICEKALMYAFQNQKRLIDDYMIKYVVEHEMLVTITT' A
#
# COMPACT_ATOMS: atom_id res chain seq x y z
N MET A 1 -5.15 -3.82 14.34
CA MET A 1 -4.00 -2.88 14.37
C MET A 1 -3.45 -2.70 15.79
N ASP A 2 -3.93 -3.49 16.75
CA ASP A 2 -3.62 -3.32 18.17
C ASP A 2 -2.15 -3.61 18.51
N TYR A 3 -1.47 -4.44 17.70
CA TYR A 3 -0.06 -4.75 17.90
C TYR A 3 0.88 -3.59 17.53
N SER A 4 0.51 -2.75 16.56
CA SER A 4 1.37 -1.66 16.09
C SER A 4 1.21 -0.36 16.91
N GLY A 5 0.36 -0.36 17.94
CA GLY A 5 0.01 0.85 18.70
C GLY A 5 -0.79 1.88 17.90
N CYS A 6 -1.19 1.57 16.66
CA CYS A 6 -2.07 2.41 15.88
C CYS A 6 -3.52 2.17 16.29
N ALA A 7 -4.08 3.11 17.06
CA ALA A 7 -5.50 3.11 17.41
C ALA A 7 -6.45 3.41 16.23
N ARG A 8 -5.89 3.73 15.06
CA ARG A 8 -6.62 4.17 13.87
C ARG A 8 -6.24 3.32 12.66
N GLU A 9 -7.24 3.02 11.86
CA GLU A 9 -7.05 2.38 10.56
C GLU A 9 -6.25 3.25 9.60
N VAL A 10 -5.14 2.70 9.10
CA VAL A 10 -4.29 3.32 8.07
C VAL A 10 -4.74 2.91 6.68
N PHE A 11 -5.13 1.65 6.50
CA PHE A 11 -5.70 1.10 5.26
C PHE A 11 -7.18 0.80 5.45
N ILE A 12 -8.02 1.16 4.49
CA ILE A 12 -9.41 0.72 4.47
C ILE A 12 -9.51 -0.74 3.98
N ALA A 13 -10.61 -1.42 4.28
CA ALA A 13 -10.84 -2.80 3.83
C ALA A 13 -10.61 -3.01 2.32
N LYS A 14 -11.14 -2.11 1.48
CA LYS A 14 -10.94 -2.17 0.02
C LYS A 14 -9.46 -2.04 -0.41
N ALA A 15 -8.66 -1.28 0.33
CA ALA A 15 -7.23 -1.17 0.05
C ALA A 15 -6.51 -2.48 0.38
N LEU A 16 -6.91 -3.18 1.45
CA LEU A 16 -6.37 -4.50 1.79
C LEU A 16 -6.70 -5.54 0.71
N ASP A 17 -7.93 -5.54 0.19
CA ASP A 17 -8.35 -6.42 -0.90
C ASP A 17 -7.50 -6.18 -2.16
N GLU A 18 -7.26 -4.91 -2.51
CA GLU A 18 -6.44 -4.55 -3.66
C GLU A 18 -4.97 -4.93 -3.45
N ILE A 19 -4.40 -4.71 -2.25
CA ILE A 19 -3.03 -5.15 -1.93
C ILE A 19 -2.90 -6.68 -2.10
N HIS A 20 -3.85 -7.45 -1.59
CA HIS A 20 -3.82 -8.90 -1.72
C HIS A 20 -3.92 -9.35 -3.18
N LYS A 21 -4.81 -8.71 -3.96
CA LYS A 21 -4.97 -8.98 -5.39
C LYS A 21 -3.72 -8.61 -6.20
N SER A 22 -3.17 -7.41 -6.02
CA SER A 22 -1.98 -6.93 -6.75
C SER A 22 -0.70 -7.67 -6.36
N SER A 23 -0.60 -8.17 -5.13
CA SER A 23 0.55 -8.96 -4.68
C SER A 23 0.48 -10.44 -5.07
N ALA A 24 -0.67 -10.93 -5.53
CA ALA A 24 -0.98 -12.35 -5.69
C ALA A 24 -0.68 -13.19 -4.43
N GLY A 25 -0.77 -12.58 -3.25
CA GLY A 25 -0.45 -13.21 -1.96
C GLY A 25 1.05 -13.40 -1.69
N ILE A 26 1.95 -12.88 -2.53
CA ILE A 26 3.40 -13.00 -2.31
C ILE A 26 3.82 -12.06 -1.17
N PRO A 27 4.32 -12.55 -0.02
CA PRO A 27 4.58 -11.71 1.16
C PRO A 27 5.54 -10.55 0.89
N ARG A 28 6.58 -10.79 0.07
CA ARG A 28 7.53 -9.74 -0.33
C ARG A 28 6.88 -8.63 -1.14
N MET A 29 5.92 -8.98 -2.00
CA MET A 29 5.16 -7.99 -2.78
C MET A 29 4.21 -7.21 -1.91
N VAL A 30 3.49 -7.86 -0.98
CA VAL A 30 2.63 -7.19 0.01
C VAL A 30 3.42 -6.11 0.75
N ASN A 31 4.59 -6.45 1.30
CA ASN A 31 5.44 -5.51 2.03
C ASN A 31 5.85 -4.32 1.17
N ARG A 32 6.25 -4.57 -0.07
CA ARG A 32 6.69 -3.53 -1.01
C ARG A 32 5.54 -2.60 -1.43
N ILE A 33 4.33 -3.13 -1.64
CA ILE A 33 3.14 -2.31 -1.90
C ILE A 33 2.83 -1.44 -0.68
N CYS A 34 2.83 -2.03 0.52
CA CYS A 34 2.51 -1.30 1.75
C CYS A 34 3.52 -0.18 2.03
N GLU A 35 4.82 -0.45 1.91
CA GLU A 35 5.88 0.55 2.10
C GLU A 35 5.69 1.76 1.19
N LYS A 36 5.48 1.50 -0.11
CA LYS A 36 5.27 2.53 -1.11
C LYS A 36 3.98 3.31 -0.88
N ALA A 37 2.89 2.62 -0.57
CA ALA A 37 1.62 3.27 -0.23
C ALA A 37 1.72 4.17 1.01
N LEU A 38 2.45 3.74 2.04
CA LEU A 38 2.70 4.55 3.23
C LEU A 38 3.53 5.81 2.92
N MET A 39 4.59 5.67 2.12
CA MET A 39 5.40 6.81 1.67
C MET A 39 4.58 7.82 0.87
N TYR A 40 3.80 7.34 -0.11
CA TYR A 40 2.95 8.17 -0.93
C TYR A 40 1.89 8.89 -0.09
N ALA A 41 1.23 8.19 0.84
CA ALA A 41 0.25 8.78 1.74
C ALA A 41 0.87 9.90 2.59
N PHE A 42 2.06 9.66 3.16
CA PHE A 42 2.78 10.65 3.95
C PHE A 42 3.14 11.90 3.15
N GLN A 43 3.67 11.74 1.93
CA GLN A 43 3.99 12.85 1.03
C GLN A 43 2.76 13.70 0.68
N ASN A 44 1.60 13.05 0.48
CA ASN A 44 0.34 13.71 0.17
C ASN A 44 -0.44 14.20 1.41
N GLN A 45 0.16 14.10 2.61
CA GLN A 45 -0.49 14.44 3.89
C GLN A 45 -1.82 13.71 4.10
N LYS A 46 -1.95 12.51 3.51
CA LYS A 46 -3.10 11.62 3.67
C LYS A 46 -2.83 10.68 4.83
N ARG A 47 -3.79 10.61 5.74
CA ARG A 47 -3.72 9.73 6.92
C ARG A 47 -4.45 8.39 6.73
N LEU A 48 -5.15 8.20 5.62
CA LEU A 48 -5.93 7.01 5.28
C LEU A 48 -5.62 6.63 3.84
N ILE A 49 -5.36 5.36 3.60
CA ILE A 49 -5.02 4.78 2.31
C ILE A 49 -6.25 4.05 1.77
N ASP A 50 -6.71 4.47 0.60
CA ASP A 50 -7.82 3.89 -0.14
C ASP A 50 -7.34 2.99 -1.29
N ASP A 51 -8.28 2.31 -1.96
CA ASP A 51 -7.95 1.40 -3.06
C ASP A 51 -7.39 2.13 -4.29
N TYR A 52 -7.80 3.38 -4.52
CA TYR A 52 -7.26 4.21 -5.61
C TYR A 52 -5.77 4.50 -5.42
N MET A 53 -5.35 4.82 -4.19
CA MET A 53 -3.95 5.04 -3.86
C MET A 53 -3.10 3.77 -4.06
N ILE A 54 -3.64 2.60 -3.71
CA ILE A 54 -2.96 1.32 -3.96
C ILE A 54 -2.78 1.08 -5.46
N LYS A 55 -3.84 1.25 -6.26
CA LYS A 55 -3.77 1.10 -7.73
C LYS A 55 -2.73 2.04 -8.32
N TYR A 56 -2.73 3.31 -7.89
CA TYR A 56 -1.75 4.29 -8.35
C TYR A 56 -0.32 3.87 -8.05
N VAL A 57 -0.03 3.42 -6.82
CA VAL A 57 1.31 2.97 -6.41
C VAL A 57 1.74 1.72 -7.19
N VAL A 58 0.83 0.77 -7.39
CA VAL A 58 1.09 -0.45 -8.16
C VAL A 58 1.35 -0.13 -9.64
N GLU A 59 0.64 0.83 -10.22
CA GLU A 59 0.84 1.22 -11.62
C GLU A 59 2.09 2.07 -11.82
N HIS A 60 2.39 3.02 -10.92
CA HIS A 60 3.44 4.02 -11.15
C HIS A 60 4.76 3.76 -10.42
N GLU A 61 4.75 3.19 -9.21
CA GLU A 61 5.98 2.98 -8.43
C GLU A 61 6.56 1.58 -8.55
N MET A 62 5.75 0.56 -8.85
CA MET A 62 6.25 -0.80 -9.04
C MET A 62 6.90 -1.03 -10.41
N LEU A 63 6.59 -0.22 -11.43
CA LEU A 63 7.20 -0.33 -12.77
C LEU A 63 8.69 0.03 -12.77
N VAL A 64 9.13 0.93 -11.89
CA VAL A 64 10.52 1.47 -11.91
C VAL A 64 11.56 0.43 -11.49
N THR A 65 11.17 -0.61 -10.76
CA THR A 65 12.11 -1.55 -10.12
C THR A 65 12.41 -2.80 -10.96
N ILE A 66 11.92 -2.87 -12.21
CA ILE A 66 12.16 -3.98 -13.14
C ILE A 66 13.19 -3.61 -14.22
N THR A 67 13.67 -2.36 -14.26
CA THR A 67 14.53 -1.82 -15.33
C THR A 67 15.91 -1.32 -14.86
N THR A 68 16.42 -1.78 -13.72
CA THR A 68 17.79 -1.49 -13.26
C THR A 68 18.41 -2.73 -12.65
#